data_AF-A0A7X1BS66-F1
#
_entry.id   AF-A0A7X1BS66-F1
#
_cell.length_a   1.000
_cell.length_b   1.000
_cell.length_c   1.000
_cell.angle_alpha   90.00
_cell.angle_beta   90.00
_cell.angle_gamma   90.00
#
_symmetry.space_group_name_H-M   'P 1'
#
loop_
_entity.id
_entity.type
_entity.pdbx_description
1 polymer ?
#
loop_
_entity_poly.entity_id
_entity_poly.type
_entity_poly.pdbx_seq_one_letter_code
_entity_poly.pdbx_strand_id
1 'polypeptide(L)'
;MQELDFDHIQINLNPRACDVTPIPEDLKRELAYLGAIAERKKFAASLIVNLYNPDVCGADMYKLTAYCRNESCDTLRDGMMTLIQLCAYMESHEIYGEAFVKKLIKQWEFRQ
;
A
#
# COMPACT_ATOMS: atom_id res chain seq x y z
N MET A 1 -11.11 22.63 -4.29
CA MET A 1 -10.66 21.28 -3.91
C MET A 1 -10.33 21.36 -2.44
N GLN A 2 -11.06 20.66 -1.55
CA GLN A 2 -10.62 20.56 -0.16
C GLN A 2 -9.28 19.82 -0.17
N GLU A 3 -8.25 20.38 0.46
CA GLU A 3 -7.05 19.63 0.83
C GLU A 3 -7.52 18.50 1.74
N LEU A 4 -7.55 17.29 1.19
CA LEU A 4 -7.78 16.11 1.97
C LEU A 4 -6.48 15.85 2.76
N ASP A 5 -6.53 16.11 4.06
CA ASP A 5 -5.46 15.74 4.97
C ASP A 5 -5.39 14.21 5.05
N PHE A 6 -4.28 13.67 4.58
CA PHE A 6 -3.94 12.25 4.61
C PHE A 6 -2.66 12.01 5.40
N ASP A 7 -2.14 13.03 6.09
CA ASP A 7 -0.89 12.97 6.87
C ASP A 7 -1.04 12.09 8.11
N HIS A 8 -2.27 11.68 8.45
CA HIS A 8 -2.54 10.68 9.49
C HIS A 8 -2.08 9.28 9.11
N ILE A 9 -1.91 8.98 7.81
CA ILE A 9 -1.33 7.72 7.35
C ILE A 9 0.19 7.83 7.45
N GLN A 10 0.75 7.18 8.49
CA GLN A 10 2.18 7.12 8.68
C GLN A 10 2.79 6.12 7.70
N ILE A 11 3.74 6.58 6.89
CA ILE A 11 4.50 5.76 5.94
C ILE A 11 5.93 5.60 6.46
N ASN A 12 6.34 4.35 6.66
CA ASN A 12 7.72 4.02 6.97
C ASN A 12 8.54 3.96 5.67
N LEU A 13 9.41 4.94 5.48
CA LEU A 13 10.29 5.01 4.31
C LEU A 13 11.53 4.12 4.42
N ASN A 14 11.80 3.51 5.58
CA ASN A 14 12.89 2.57 5.77
C ASN A 14 12.39 1.27 6.46
N PRO A 15 11.56 0.46 5.76
CA PRO A 15 10.90 -0.71 6.32
C PRO A 15 11.85 -1.81 6.80
N ARG A 16 12.98 -2.02 6.09
CA ARG A 16 14.05 -2.92 6.51
C ARG A 16 15.34 -2.14 6.63
N ALA A 17 15.69 -1.79 7.86
CA ALA A 17 16.99 -1.20 8.14
C ALA A 17 18.08 -2.19 7.70
N CYS A 18 18.82 -1.82 6.64
CA CYS A 18 20.08 -2.41 6.16
C CYS A 18 20.05 -3.36 4.94
N ASP A 19 18.90 -3.83 4.45
CA ASP A 19 18.86 -4.82 3.35
C ASP A 19 18.20 -4.33 2.05
N VAL A 20 17.50 -3.19 2.08
CA VAL A 20 16.79 -2.63 0.91
C VAL A 20 17.00 -1.13 0.87
N THR A 21 17.13 -0.56 -0.34
CA THR A 21 17.18 0.89 -0.52
C THR A 21 15.93 1.53 0.09
N PRO A 22 16.08 2.61 0.89
CA PRO A 22 14.94 3.34 1.44
C PRO A 22 13.99 3.82 0.35
N ILE A 23 12.70 3.89 0.69
CA ILE A 23 11.66 4.45 -0.18
C ILE A 23 11.92 5.96 -0.32
N PRO A 24 12.01 6.49 -1.55
CA PRO A 24 12.14 7.92 -1.80
C PRO A 24 11.02 8.76 -1.14
N GLU A 25 11.36 9.91 -0.57
CA GLU A 25 10.41 10.82 0.11
C GLU A 25 9.30 11.33 -0.81
N ASP A 26 9.57 11.49 -2.11
CA ASP A 26 8.58 11.93 -3.10
C ASP A 26 7.45 10.91 -3.26
N LEU A 27 7.68 9.62 -3.02
CA LEU A 27 6.65 8.56 -3.07
C LEU A 27 5.81 8.46 -1.78
N LYS A 28 6.20 9.16 -0.72
CA LYS A 28 5.49 9.15 0.56
C LYS A 28 4.04 9.60 0.38
N ARG A 29 3.82 10.62 -0.45
CA ARG A 29 2.50 11.22 -0.67
C ARG A 29 1.55 10.24 -1.35
N GLU A 30 2.01 9.55 -2.38
CA GLU A 30 1.25 8.58 -3.17
C GLU A 30 0.88 7.36 -2.30
N LEU A 31 1.82 6.88 -1.49
CA LEU A 31 1.57 5.79 -0.53
C LEU A 31 0.58 6.21 0.56
N ALA A 32 0.75 7.40 1.16
CA ALA A 32 -0.18 7.93 2.15
C ALA A 32 -1.60 8.08 1.55
N TYR A 33 -1.68 8.59 0.32
CA TYR A 33 -2.94 8.73 -0.41
C TYR A 33 -3.61 7.36 -0.63
N LEU A 34 -2.87 6.35 -1.07
CA LEU A 34 -3.39 4.98 -1.21
C LEU A 34 -3.92 4.43 0.13
N GLY A 35 -3.16 4.61 1.22
CA GLY A 35 -3.59 4.21 2.57
C GLY A 35 -4.92 4.87 2.98
N ALA A 36 -5.06 6.17 2.74
CA ALA A 36 -6.29 6.88 3.05
C ALA A 36 -7.48 6.44 2.19
N ILE A 37 -7.25 6.13 0.91
CA ILE A 37 -8.27 5.55 0.04
C ILE A 37 -8.67 4.15 0.52
N ALA A 38 -7.73 3.35 1.03
CA ALA A 38 -8.01 2.02 1.57
C ALA A 38 -8.93 2.05 2.80
N GLU A 39 -8.89 3.10 3.61
CA GLU A 39 -9.85 3.28 4.71
C GLU A 39 -11.29 3.49 4.21
N ARG A 40 -11.47 3.96 2.96
CA ARG A 40 -12.78 4.32 2.39
C ARG A 40 -13.27 3.35 1.31
N LYS A 41 -12.36 2.63 0.66
CA LYS A 41 -12.65 1.76 -0.48
C LYS A 41 -12.02 0.38 -0.28
N LYS A 42 -12.88 -0.65 -0.22
CA LYS A 42 -12.49 -2.07 -0.09
C LYS A 42 -11.47 -2.52 -1.13
N PHE A 43 -11.56 -2.00 -2.35
CA PHE A 43 -10.63 -2.34 -3.44
C PHE A 43 -9.17 -1.99 -3.12
N ALA A 44 -8.92 -0.75 -2.69
CA ALA A 44 -7.58 -0.31 -2.30
C ALA A 44 -7.10 -1.06 -1.05
N ALA A 45 -7.99 -1.29 -0.09
CA ALA A 45 -7.69 -2.12 1.08
C ALA A 45 -7.30 -3.56 0.68
N SER A 46 -7.96 -4.14 -0.32
CA SER A 46 -7.64 -5.48 -0.81
C SER A 46 -6.21 -5.58 -1.33
N LEU A 47 -5.70 -4.55 -2.02
CA LEU A 47 -4.32 -4.53 -2.47
C LEU A 47 -3.37 -4.53 -1.27
N ILE A 48 -3.54 -3.59 -0.33
CA ILE A 48 -2.70 -3.48 0.87
C ILE A 48 -2.72 -4.79 1.68
N VAL A 49 -3.91 -5.35 1.92
CA VAL A 49 -4.08 -6.56 2.73
C VAL A 49 -3.54 -7.81 2.04
N ASN A 50 -3.63 -7.92 0.72
CA ASN A 50 -3.05 -9.08 0.02
C ASN A 50 -1.52 -9.07 0.10
N LEU A 51 -0.91 -7.88 0.07
CA LEU A 51 0.53 -7.70 0.23
C LEU A 51 1.02 -7.80 1.69
N TYR A 52 0.13 -8.15 2.64
CA TYR A 52 0.45 -8.53 4.01
C TYR A 52 0.67 -10.05 4.16
N ASN A 53 0.45 -10.84 3.11
CA ASN A 53 0.77 -12.27 3.16
C ASN A 53 2.26 -12.47 2.81
N PRO A 54 3.06 -13.14 3.65
CA PRO A 54 4.44 -13.51 3.29
C PRO A 54 4.52 -14.30 1.97
N ASP A 55 3.51 -15.10 1.63
CA ASP A 55 3.46 -15.85 0.35
C ASP A 55 3.30 -14.95 -0.88
N VAL A 56 2.92 -13.68 -0.68
CA VAL A 56 2.73 -12.68 -1.74
C VAL A 56 3.98 -11.82 -1.91
N CYS A 57 4.92 -11.83 -0.96
CA CYS A 57 6.23 -11.20 -1.15
C CYS A 57 6.98 -11.94 -2.28
N GLY A 58 7.41 -11.21 -3.31
CA GLY A 58 8.00 -11.80 -4.52
C GLY A 58 6.98 -12.38 -5.52
N ALA A 59 5.68 -12.15 -5.34
CA ALA A 59 4.65 -12.54 -6.31
C ALA A 59 4.84 -11.85 -7.66
N ASP A 60 4.31 -12.49 -8.71
CA ASP A 60 4.35 -11.98 -10.09
C ASP A 60 3.70 -10.60 -10.19
N MET A 61 4.54 -9.56 -10.25
CA MET A 61 4.13 -8.17 -10.33
C MET A 61 3.22 -7.91 -11.54
N TYR A 62 3.40 -8.63 -12.65
CA TYR A 62 2.54 -8.47 -13.83
C TYR A 62 1.08 -8.78 -13.49
N LYS A 63 0.82 -9.83 -12.71
CA LYS A 63 -0.53 -10.17 -12.25
C LYS A 63 -1.08 -9.15 -11.26
N LEU A 64 -0.22 -8.57 -10.42
CA LEU A 64 -0.61 -7.53 -9.47
C LEU A 64 -0.94 -6.19 -10.14
N THR A 65 -0.33 -5.86 -11.30
CA THR A 65 -0.67 -4.63 -12.04
C THR A 65 -2.14 -4.58 -12.50
N ALA A 66 -2.85 -5.72 -12.50
CA ALA A 66 -4.29 -5.75 -12.76
C ALA A 66 -5.11 -4.89 -11.77
N TYR A 67 -4.61 -4.68 -10.54
CA TYR A 67 -5.21 -3.73 -9.60
C TYR A 67 -5.15 -2.29 -10.09
N CYS A 68 -4.23 -1.92 -10.97
CA CYS A 68 -4.13 -0.55 -11.47
C CYS A 68 -5.00 -0.32 -12.73
N ARG A 69 -5.69 -1.37 -13.23
CA ARG A 69 -6.43 -1.30 -14.48
C ARG A 69 -7.61 -0.33 -14.36
N ASN A 70 -7.68 0.61 -15.31
CA ASN A 70 -8.70 1.67 -15.39
C ASN A 70 -8.68 2.70 -14.25
N GLU A 71 -7.61 2.76 -13.44
CA GLU A 71 -7.46 3.84 -12.47
C GLU A 71 -7.12 5.15 -13.19
N SER A 72 -7.93 6.18 -12.96
CA SER A 72 -7.83 7.48 -13.62
C SER A 72 -7.20 8.56 -12.74
N CYS A 73 -7.06 8.30 -11.44
CA CYS A 73 -6.33 9.17 -10.52
C CYS A 73 -4.84 8.80 -10.54
N ASP A 74 -4.01 9.68 -11.11
CA ASP A 74 -2.56 9.47 -11.20
C ASP A 74 -1.94 9.18 -9.83
N THR A 75 -2.27 9.98 -8.80
CA THR A 75 -1.73 9.77 -7.43
C THR A 75 -2.12 8.42 -6.84
N LEU A 76 -3.34 7.93 -7.10
CA LEU A 76 -3.75 6.60 -6.63
C LEU A 76 -3.00 5.51 -7.39
N ARG A 77 -2.96 5.63 -8.72
CA ARG A 77 -2.28 4.66 -9.59
C ARG A 77 -0.79 4.56 -9.22
N ASP A 78 -0.13 5.68 -9.01
CA ASP A 78 1.30 5.74 -8.72
C ASP A 78 1.57 5.16 -7.31
N GLY A 79 0.69 5.38 -6.34
CA GLY A 79 0.76 4.73 -5.02
C GLY A 79 0.54 3.22 -5.08
N MET A 80 -0.41 2.77 -5.89
CA MET A 80 -0.67 1.34 -6.11
C MET A 80 0.49 0.65 -6.81
N MET A 81 1.02 1.26 -7.88
CA MET A 81 2.17 0.74 -8.62
C MET A 81 3.43 0.70 -7.75
N THR A 82 3.67 1.74 -6.95
CA THR A 82 4.79 1.78 -6.00
C THR A 82 4.67 0.63 -5.00
N LEU A 83 3.50 0.45 -4.40
CA LEU A 83 3.29 -0.65 -3.44
C LEU A 83 3.49 -2.03 -4.08
N ILE A 84 3.05 -2.22 -5.32
CA ILE A 84 3.26 -3.47 -6.09
C ILE A 84 4.75 -3.71 -6.37
N GLN A 85 5.51 -2.67 -6.70
CA GLN A 85 6.95 -2.82 -6.95
C GLN A 85 7.71 -3.15 -5.66
N LEU A 86 7.34 -2.51 -4.55
CA LEU A 86 7.95 -2.76 -3.25
C LEU A 86 7.65 -4.17 -2.73
N CYS A 87 6.52 -4.78 -3.12
CA CYS A 87 6.15 -6.11 -2.65
C CYS A 87 7.10 -7.23 -3.11
N ALA A 88 8.01 -6.96 -4.06
CA ALA A 88 9.09 -7.89 -4.39
C ALA A 88 10.07 -8.09 -3.22
N TYR A 89 10.14 -7.13 -2.30
CA TYR A 89 11.17 -7.08 -1.26
C TYR A 89 10.62 -6.99 0.17
N MET A 90 9.39 -6.50 0.34
CA MET A 90 8.81 -6.22 1.66
C MET A 90 7.29 -6.41 1.67
N GLU A 91 6.73 -6.61 2.86
CA GLU A 91 5.29 -6.69 3.07
C GLU A 91 4.69 -5.31 3.36
N SER A 92 3.39 -5.17 3.11
CA SER A 92 2.67 -3.90 3.29
C SER A 92 2.65 -3.43 4.75
N HIS A 93 2.71 -4.32 5.74
CA HIS A 93 2.77 -3.92 7.15
C HIS A 93 4.08 -3.24 7.52
N GLU A 94 5.17 -3.52 6.79
CA GLU A 94 6.46 -2.88 7.02
C GLU A 94 6.41 -1.40 6.61
N ILE A 95 5.56 -1.08 5.61
CA ILE A 95 5.33 0.27 5.08
C ILE A 95 4.27 1.03 5.88
N TYR A 96 3.09 0.43 6.05
CA TYR A 96 1.92 1.11 6.65
C TYR A 96 1.77 0.87 8.16
N GLY A 97 2.57 -0.02 8.74
CA GLY A 97 2.43 -0.46 10.12
C GLY A 97 1.39 -1.57 10.30
N GLU A 98 1.72 -2.55 11.14
CA GLU A 98 0.88 -3.73 11.39
C GLU A 98 -0.52 -3.36 11.92
N ALA A 99 -0.62 -2.38 12.82
CA ALA A 99 -1.90 -1.94 13.39
C ALA A 99 -2.86 -1.40 12.32
N PHE A 100 -2.35 -0.65 11.35
CA PHE A 100 -3.14 -0.12 10.24
C PHE A 100 -3.66 -1.24 9.34
N VAL A 101 -2.77 -2.15 8.93
CA VAL A 101 -3.16 -3.26 8.05
C VAL A 101 -4.18 -4.18 8.75
N LYS A 102 -3.99 -4.51 10.03
CA LYS A 102 -4.95 -5.28 10.83
C LYS A 102 -6.30 -4.57 10.97
N LYS A 103 -6.32 -3.24 11.11
CA LYS A 103 -7.56 -2.44 11.09
C LYS A 103 -8.30 -2.64 9.76
N LEU A 104 -7.62 -2.57 8.62
CA LEU A 104 -8.24 -2.78 7.30
C LEU A 104 -8.80 -4.20 7.13
N ILE A 105 -8.04 -5.22 7.57
CA ILE A 105 -8.47 -6.63 7.56
C ILE A 105 -9.81 -6.77 8.28
N LYS A 106 -9.89 -6.25 9.51
CA LYS A 106 -11.10 -6.31 10.33
C LYS A 106 -12.25 -5.48 9.73
N GLN A 107 -11.98 -4.24 9.32
CA GLN A 107 -13.00 -3.31 8.81
C GLN A 107 -13.71 -3.86 7.56
N TRP A 108 -12.96 -4.50 6.67
CA TRP A 108 -13.49 -4.99 5.39
C TRP A 108 -13.76 -6.49 5.36
N GLU A 109 -13.60 -7.16 6.50
CA GLU A 109 -13.84 -8.59 6.70
C GLU A 109 -12.99 -9.47 5.76
N PHE A 110 -11.72 -9.11 5.60
CA PHE A 110 -10.77 -9.96 4.88
C PHE A 110 -10.29 -11.09 5.79
N ARG A 111 -10.24 -12.34 5.27
CA ARG A 111 -9.79 -13.55 5.98
C ARG A 111 -10.62 -13.83 7.26
N GLN A 112 -11.68 -14.63 7.11
CA GLN A 112 -12.33 -15.30 8.24
C GLN A 112 -11.56 -16.57 8.61
#